data_AF-A0A931W345-F1
#
_entry.id   AF-A0A931W345-F1
#
_cell.length_a   1.000
_cell.length_b   1.000
_cell.length_c   1.000
_cell.angle_alpha   90.00
_cell.angle_beta   90.00
_cell.angle_gamma   90.00
#
_symmetry.space_group_name_H-M   'P 1'
#
loop_
_entity.id
_entity.type
_entity.pdbx_description
1 polymer ?
#
loop_
_entity_poly.entity_id
_entity_poly.type
_entity_poly.pdbx_seq_one_letter_code
_entity_poly.pdbx_strand_id
1 'polypeptide(L)' 'MTSCNHSALELLPERKETLRCRNCHLTIAAEEVGEGFCPECFANSGSRRYDFEELVASGDGIARYRCEQCGAIVKSRE' A
#
# COMPACT_ATOMS: atom_id res chain seq x y z
N MET A 1 -8.24 -16.14 27.66
CA MET A 1 -8.97 -16.63 26.48
C MET A 1 -10.00 -15.58 26.08
N THR A 2 -9.63 -14.62 25.26
CA THR A 2 -10.58 -13.65 24.70
C THR A 2 -11.11 -14.24 23.40
N SER A 3 -12.22 -14.96 23.47
CA SER A 3 -13.03 -15.29 22.29
C SER A 3 -13.61 -13.97 21.77
N CYS A 4 -12.82 -13.28 20.96
CA CYS A 4 -13.28 -12.10 20.26
C CYS A 4 -14.10 -12.59 19.07
N ASN A 5 -15.39 -12.23 19.02
CA ASN A 5 -16.26 -12.57 17.90
C ASN A 5 -15.98 -11.70 16.65
N HIS A 6 -14.94 -10.85 16.71
CA HIS A 6 -14.51 -9.96 15.63
C HIS A 6 -15.70 -9.24 14.97
N SER A 7 -16.64 -8.76 15.78
CA SER A 7 -17.86 -8.09 15.31
C SER A 7 -17.65 -6.59 15.09
N ALA A 8 -16.70 -6.00 15.82
CA ALA A 8 -16.28 -4.61 15.68
C ALA A 8 -15.06 -4.55 14.75
N LEU A 9 -15.33 -4.48 13.45
CA LEU A 9 -14.34 -4.49 12.38
C LEU A 9 -14.23 -3.11 11.75
N GLU A 10 -13.05 -2.50 11.84
CA GLU A 10 -12.69 -1.32 11.07
C GLU A 10 -12.11 -1.75 9.73
N LEU A 11 -12.66 -1.23 8.62
CA LEU A 11 -12.14 -1.49 7.29
C LEU A 11 -10.78 -0.79 7.17
N LEU A 12 -9.73 -1.57 6.98
CA LEU A 12 -8.42 -1.01 6.65
C LEU A 12 -8.45 -0.59 5.18
N PRO A 13 -7.88 0.58 4.85
CA PRO A 13 -7.76 1.01 3.47
C PRO A 13 -7.06 -0.09 2.67
N GLU A 14 -7.60 -0.34 1.48
CA GLU A 14 -6.98 -1.20 0.49
C GLU A 14 -5.49 -0.86 0.41
N ARG A 15 -4.64 -1.88 0.47
CA ARG A 15 -3.21 -1.65 0.27
C ARG A 15 -3.03 -1.30 -1.19
N LYS A 16 -3.00 0.01 -1.45
CA LYS A 16 -2.71 0.58 -2.75
C LYS A 16 -1.35 0.08 -3.23
N GLU A 17 -1.26 -0.20 -4.52
CA GLU A 17 -0.01 -0.54 -5.17
C GLU A 17 0.98 0.59 -4.93
N THR A 18 2.11 0.27 -4.30
CA THR A 18 3.16 1.25 -4.05
C THR A 18 4.33 0.96 -4.96
N LEU A 19 4.85 2.00 -5.58
CA LEU A 19 6.03 1.98 -6.42
C LEU A 19 7.19 2.57 -5.63
N ARG A 20 8.33 1.89 -5.64
CA ARG A 20 9.57 2.40 -5.05
C ARG A 20 10.54 2.73 -6.15
N CYS A 21 10.90 4.01 -6.29
CA CYS A 21 11.93 4.37 -7.26
C CYS A 21 13.26 3.72 -6.88
N ARG A 22 13.88 2.97 -7.77
CA ARG A 22 15.15 2.27 -7.48
C ARG A 22 16.37 3.18 -7.36
N ASN A 23 16.22 4.44 -7.75
CA ASN A 23 17.33 5.39 -7.78
C ASN A 23 17.36 6.31 -6.56
N CYS A 24 16.21 6.88 -6.16
CA CYS A 24 16.12 7.68 -4.94
C CYS A 24 15.55 6.90 -3.75
N HIS A 25 15.08 5.67 -3.97
CA HIS A 25 14.41 4.83 -2.98
C HIS A 25 13.09 5.39 -2.43
N LEU A 26 12.53 6.42 -3.07
CA LEU A 26 11.23 6.99 -2.70
C LEU A 26 10.12 5.98 -2.95
N THR A 27 9.32 5.72 -1.92
CA THR A 27 8.07 4.96 -2.02
C THR A 27 6.90 5.92 -2.25
N ILE A 28 6.18 5.71 -3.33
CA ILE A 28 5.04 6.53 -3.77
C ILE A 28 3.93 5.59 -4.24
N ALA A 29 2.65 5.94 -4.05
CA ALA A 29 1.56 5.11 -4.56
C ALA A 29 1.54 5.14 -6.09
N ALA A 30 1.19 4.03 -6.74
CA ALA A 30 1.11 3.95 -8.20
C ALA A 30 0.15 5.00 -8.78
N GLU A 31 -0.96 5.28 -8.09
CA GLU A 31 -1.90 6.35 -8.43
C GLU A 31 -1.29 7.75 -8.34
N GLU A 32 -0.35 7.98 -7.40
CA GLU A 32 0.32 9.27 -7.19
C GLU A 32 1.49 9.46 -8.16
N VAL A 33 1.97 8.39 -8.82
CA VAL A 33 3.03 8.47 -9.84
C VAL A 33 2.54 9.13 -11.13
N GLY A 34 1.22 9.24 -11.35
CA GLY A 34 0.59 10.07 -12.38
C GLY A 34 1.13 9.88 -13.80
N GLU A 35 2.22 10.57 -14.12
CA GLU A 35 2.90 10.59 -15.42
C GLU A 35 3.91 9.44 -15.63
N GLY A 36 4.04 8.52 -14.67
CA GLY A 36 4.89 7.33 -14.82
C GLY A 36 6.38 7.56 -14.56
N PHE A 37 6.79 8.74 -14.09
CA PHE A 37 8.19 9.05 -13.72
C PHE A 37 8.29 9.56 -12.29
N CYS A 38 9.48 9.42 -11.68
CA CYS A 38 9.65 9.78 -10.28
C CYS A 38 9.71 11.31 -10.13
N PRO A 39 8.74 11.94 -9.44
CA PRO A 39 8.71 13.40 -9.30
C PRO A 39 9.90 13.93 -8.51
N GLU A 40 10.35 13.22 -7.47
CA GLU A 40 11.54 13.57 -6.69
C GLU A 40 12.83 13.57 -7.54
N CYS A 41 13.01 12.58 -8.41
CA CYS A 41 14.20 12.53 -9.27
C CYS A 41 14.21 13.66 -10.30
N PHE A 42 13.02 14.02 -10.79
CA PHE A 42 12.85 15.14 -11.70
C PHE A 42 13.04 16.48 -10.98
N ALA A 43 12.50 16.65 -9.78
CA ALA A 43 12.66 17.87 -8.99
C ALA A 43 14.12 18.08 -8.55
N ASN A 44 14.80 17.03 -8.09
CA ASN A 44 16.16 17.13 -7.58
C ASN A 44 17.24 17.18 -8.68
N SER A 45 17.04 16.44 -9.77
CA SER A 45 18.09 16.26 -10.80
C SER A 45 17.63 16.59 -12.21
N GLY A 46 16.35 16.93 -12.45
CA GLY A 46 15.79 17.13 -13.78
C GLY A 46 15.63 15.83 -14.60
N SER A 47 15.94 14.68 -14.00
CA SER A 47 15.99 13.40 -14.69
C SER A 47 14.69 12.63 -14.49
N ARG A 48 14.00 12.36 -15.59
CA ARG A 48 12.80 11.52 -15.60
C ARG A 48 13.20 10.07 -15.43
N ARG A 49 13.02 9.54 -14.23
CA ARG A 49 13.32 8.14 -13.90
C ARG A 49 12.04 7.33 -13.92
N TYR A 50 12.04 6.31 -14.76
CA TYR A 50 10.95 5.34 -14.92
C TYR A 50 11.28 4.00 -14.24
N ASP A 51 12.45 3.91 -13.59
CA ASP A 51 12.92 2.71 -12.92
C ASP A 51 12.30 2.63 -11.52
N PHE A 52 11.12 2.02 -11.47
CA PHE A 52 10.37 1.74 -10.27
C PHE A 52 10.33 0.25 -10.00
N GLU A 53 10.47 -0.08 -8.73
CA GLU A 53 10.18 -1.39 -8.20
C GLU A 53 8.75 -1.39 -7.68
N GLU A 54 7.91 -2.22 -8.30
CA GLU A 54 6.56 -2.47 -7.82
C GLU A 54 6.66 -3.20 -6.48
N LEU A 55 6.39 -2.47 -5.40
CA LEU A 55 6.10 -3.08 -4.11
C LEU A 55 4.66 -3.56 -4.20
N VAL A 56 4.47 -4.67 -4.92
CA VAL A 56 3.19 -5.35 -5.00
C VAL A 56 2.74 -5.61 -3.57
N ALA A 57 1.73 -4.87 -3.14
CA ALA A 57 1.04 -5.21 -1.93
C ALA A 57 0.36 -6.53 -2.21
N SER A 58 0.99 -7.65 -1.83
CA SER A 58 0.37 -8.97 -1.88
C SER A 58 -0.93 -8.88 -1.10
N GLY A 59 -1.99 -8.72 -1.87
CA GLY A 59 -3.24 -8.11 -1.49
C GLY A 59 -4.16 -8.22 -2.69
N ASP A 60 -4.11 -9.40 -3.33
CA ASP A 60 -5.30 -10.18 -3.71
C ASP A 60 -6.51 -9.52 -3.05
N GLY A 61 -7.36 -8.83 -3.83
CA GLY A 61 -8.28 -7.72 -3.47
C GLY A 61 -9.23 -7.95 -2.29
N ILE A 62 -8.64 -8.33 -1.16
CA ILE A 62 -9.25 -8.84 0.03
C ILE A 62 -9.25 -7.68 0.99
N ALA A 63 -10.46 -7.17 1.24
CA ALA A 63 -10.71 -6.22 2.29
C ALA A 63 -10.12 -6.76 3.60
N ARG A 64 -9.18 -6.00 4.15
CA ARG A 64 -8.60 -6.28 5.46
C ARG A 64 -9.39 -5.51 6.48
N TYR A 65 -9.77 -6.17 7.55
CA TYR A 65 -10.51 -5.58 8.63
C TYR A 65 -9.66 -5.68 9.89
N ARG A 66 -9.56 -4.60 10.65
CA ARG A 66 -8.94 -4.62 11.96
C ARG A 66 -10.03 -4.72 13.01
N CYS A 67 -9.95 -5.71 13.88
CA CYS A 67 -10.83 -5.78 15.02
C CYS A 67 -10.38 -4.76 16.08
N GLU A 68 -11.25 -3.85 16.49
CA GLU A 68 -10.93 -2.83 17.50
C GLU A 68 -10.78 -3.44 18.91
N GLN A 69 -11.42 -4.57 19.19
CA GLN A 69 -11.37 -5.21 20.51
C GLN A 69 -10.10 -6.01 20.78
N CYS A 70 -9.54 -6.67 19.75
CA CYS A 70 -8.36 -7.53 19.92
C CYS A 70 -7.16 -7.11 19.06
N GLY A 71 -7.35 -6.15 18.15
CA GLY A 71 -6.32 -5.71 17.21
C GLY A 71 -6.01 -6.71 16.08
N ALA A 72 -6.73 -7.83 16.00
CA ALA A 72 -6.50 -8.84 14.99
C ALA A 72 -6.85 -8.33 13.58
N ILE A 73 -6.04 -8.73 12.59
CA ILE A 73 -6.28 -8.44 11.18
C ILE A 73 -7.07 -9.60 10.58
N VAL A 74 -8.34 -9.37 10.29
CA VAL A 74 -9.25 -10.30 9.61
C VAL A 74 -9.20 -10.01 8.11
N LYS A 75 -9.25 -11.06 7.29
CA LYS A 75 -9.29 -10.97 5.83
C LYS A 75 -10.64 -11.54 5.38
N SER A 76 -11.37 -10.87 4.49
CA SER A 76 -12.54 -11.51 3.86
C SER A 76 -12.06 -12.63 2.94
N ARG A 77 -12.35 -13.89 3.28
CA ARG A 77 -12.27 -14.98 2.31
C ARG A 77 -13.50 -14.89 1.39
N GLU A 78 -13.28 -15.09 0.10
CA GLU A 78 -14.33 -15.35 -0.91
C GLU A 78 -15.21 -16.55 -0.54
#